data_AF-A0A973AB88-F1
#
_entry.id   AF-A0A973AB88-F1
#
_cell.length_a   1.000
_cell.length_b   1.000
_cell.length_c   1.000
_cell.angle_alpha   90.00
_cell.angle_beta   90.00
_cell.angle_gamma   90.00
#
_symmetry.space_group_name_H-M   'P 1'
#
loop_
_entity.id
_entity.type
_entity.pdbx_description
1 polymer ?
#
loop_
_entity_poly.entity_id
_entity_poly.type
_entity_poly.pdbx_seq_one_letter_code
_entity_poly.pdbx_strand_id
1 'polypeptide(L)'
;MRMIRVAPLPVADWELGLLEQALVVTNGGLRVGANIYGTLANYPKLFIAWLHLGAQVLRGSELTPRHRELAILRITALTGGQYPFTQHVRIGAEAGLDERAVEAVCNGPTDALWRASDQVLLSAVDELSAGGAISNGTWACLTVEFSNQQILDIIATAAFYRMAAWMLNSCGTPMDIGQAPKLGSVEPAIVPDRSAYVGSPRIEPLPVAQWANGLLQATSAWPRFKANPEVRNARVYGTLANHPALFAAIGPIMAHILVDISLSESQREIVIVRACFRDHGAYPFRQHVRIGRAAGLPDAEIAALGEETPKMCNQRDQLLVDWVDELHDTGTICSATWQRGNDHFETCQLLDLTLAAGFYGLISFVLSAARTKLEDGEATLPPNLLWSQ
;
A
#
# COMPACT_ATOMS: atom_id res chain seq x y z
N MET A 1 -11.66 -1.05 -23.98
CA MET A 1 -10.32 -0.49 -23.69
C MET A 1 -10.50 0.53 -22.58
N ARG A 2 -9.70 0.51 -21.50
CA ARG A 2 -9.83 1.51 -20.43
C ARG A 2 -9.48 2.91 -20.99
N MET A 3 -10.23 3.93 -20.60
CA MET A 3 -9.99 5.32 -21.00
C MET A 3 -8.72 5.82 -20.32
N ILE A 4 -7.79 6.39 -21.10
CA ILE A 4 -6.58 7.03 -20.57
C ILE A 4 -6.99 8.36 -19.94
N ARG A 5 -6.72 8.54 -18.65
CA ARG A 5 -7.05 9.76 -17.89
C ARG A 5 -5.81 10.57 -17.53
N VAL A 6 -4.71 9.88 -17.25
CA VAL A 6 -3.37 10.48 -17.10
C VAL A 6 -2.48 9.85 -18.15
N ALA A 7 -2.21 10.60 -19.22
CA ALA A 7 -1.40 10.10 -20.33
C ALA A 7 0.08 9.97 -19.89
N PRO A 8 0.76 8.86 -20.22
CA PRO A 8 2.18 8.75 -19.95
C PRO A 8 2.97 9.82 -20.70
N LEU A 9 3.81 10.57 -19.99
CA LEU A 9 4.74 11.51 -20.61
C LEU A 9 5.91 10.75 -21.25
N PRO A 10 6.29 11.06 -22.50
CA PRO A 10 7.54 10.59 -23.05
C PRO A 10 8.70 11.18 -22.25
N VAL A 11 9.82 10.47 -22.17
CA VAL A 11 10.96 10.85 -21.32
C VAL A 11 11.52 12.24 -21.65
N ALA A 12 11.43 12.66 -22.91
CA ALA A 12 11.86 13.99 -23.35
C ALA A 12 11.03 15.14 -22.75
N ASP A 13 9.80 14.85 -22.30
CA ASP A 13 8.87 15.82 -21.72
C ASP A 13 8.87 15.79 -20.19
N TRP A 14 9.75 14.99 -19.57
CA TRP A 14 9.91 14.97 -18.12
C TRP A 14 10.54 16.27 -17.62
N GLU A 15 10.22 16.65 -16.38
CA GLU A 15 10.88 17.77 -15.71
C GLU A 15 12.41 17.60 -15.74
N LEU A 16 13.14 18.70 -15.96
CA LEU A 16 14.60 18.68 -16.04
C LEU A 16 15.21 18.05 -14.79
N GLY A 17 16.08 17.06 -14.96
CA GLY A 17 16.74 16.37 -13.86
C GLY A 17 15.92 15.21 -13.25
N LEU A 18 14.66 15.01 -13.64
CA LEU A 18 13.79 13.99 -13.06
C LEU A 18 14.27 12.57 -13.37
N LEU A 19 14.75 12.33 -14.60
CA LEU A 19 15.27 11.03 -15.00
C LEU A 19 16.54 10.69 -14.21
N GLU A 20 17.45 11.64 -14.05
CA GLU A 20 18.69 11.48 -13.29
C GLU A 20 18.38 11.16 -11.83
N GLN A 21 17.45 11.89 -11.21
CA GLN A 21 16.98 11.61 -9.86
C GLN A 21 16.38 10.20 -9.75
N ALA A 22 15.50 9.82 -10.69
CA ALA A 22 14.89 8.49 -10.73
C ALA A 22 15.94 7.37 -10.86
N LEU A 23 16.96 7.57 -11.70
CA LEU A 23 18.07 6.62 -11.86
C LEU A 23 18.92 6.49 -10.60
N VAL A 24 19.19 7.59 -9.88
CA VAL A 24 19.87 7.57 -8.59
C VAL A 24 19.07 6.76 -7.57
N VAL A 25 17.78 7.07 -7.40
CA VAL A 25 16.90 6.37 -6.44
C VAL A 25 16.79 4.88 -6.74
N THR A 26 16.75 4.52 -8.03
CA THR A 26 16.60 3.13 -8.46
C THR A 26 17.91 2.37 -8.61
N ASN A 27 19.06 3.02 -8.39
CA ASN A 27 20.40 2.51 -8.68
C ASN A 27 20.51 1.96 -10.12
N GLY A 28 19.99 2.72 -11.09
CA GLY A 28 19.94 2.35 -12.51
C GLY A 28 18.86 1.32 -12.88
N GLY A 29 18.07 0.82 -11.92
CA GLY A 29 17.05 -0.20 -12.13
C GLY A 29 15.74 0.28 -12.77
N LEU A 30 15.72 1.47 -13.39
CA LEU A 30 14.56 2.03 -14.06
C LEU A 30 14.51 1.56 -15.52
N ARG A 31 13.42 0.91 -15.94
CA ARG A 31 13.16 0.65 -17.36
C ARG A 31 12.64 1.91 -18.04
N VAL A 32 13.56 2.70 -18.58
CA VAL A 32 13.26 3.93 -19.33
C VAL A 32 12.26 3.62 -20.46
N GLY A 33 11.21 4.43 -20.57
CA GLY A 33 10.14 4.26 -21.56
C GLY A 33 8.97 3.38 -21.14
N ALA A 34 8.97 2.80 -19.94
CA ALA A 34 7.78 2.14 -19.39
C ALA A 34 6.67 3.15 -19.08
N ASN A 35 5.45 2.88 -19.52
CA ASN A 35 4.31 3.80 -19.39
C ASN A 35 3.93 4.09 -17.93
N ILE A 36 4.20 3.18 -17.00
CA ILE A 36 4.09 3.46 -15.55
C ILE A 36 4.88 4.70 -15.15
N TYR A 37 6.13 4.82 -15.59
CA TYR A 37 7.00 5.92 -15.21
C TYR A 37 6.58 7.20 -15.92
N GLY A 38 6.18 7.13 -17.19
CA GLY A 38 5.58 8.28 -17.88
C GLY A 38 4.28 8.76 -17.23
N THR A 39 3.44 7.85 -16.71
CA THR A 39 2.21 8.21 -15.99
C THR A 39 2.56 8.96 -14.72
N LEU A 40 3.44 8.39 -13.89
CA LEU A 40 3.83 8.99 -12.61
C LEU A 40 4.64 10.28 -12.78
N ALA A 41 5.39 10.44 -13.87
CA ALA A 41 6.14 11.65 -14.18
C ALA A 41 5.26 12.91 -14.35
N ASN A 42 3.94 12.76 -14.54
CA ASN A 42 2.99 13.88 -14.46
C ASN A 42 2.97 14.52 -13.06
N TYR A 43 3.48 13.83 -12.03
CA TYR A 43 3.63 14.36 -10.69
C TYR A 43 5.01 14.01 -10.09
N PRO A 44 6.06 14.78 -10.43
CA PRO A 44 7.46 14.46 -10.11
C PRO A 44 7.76 14.18 -8.62
N LYS A 45 7.19 14.97 -7.71
CA LYS A 45 7.37 14.77 -6.26
C LYS A 45 6.85 13.41 -5.80
N LEU A 46 5.61 13.07 -6.17
CA LEU A 46 5.01 11.77 -5.90
C LEU A 46 5.83 10.66 -6.53
N PHE A 47 6.26 10.83 -7.79
CA PHE A 47 7.02 9.81 -8.51
C PHE A 47 8.33 9.46 -7.83
N ILE A 48 9.12 10.44 -7.40
CA ILE A 48 10.37 10.18 -6.69
C ILE A 48 10.11 9.49 -5.34
N ALA A 49 9.11 9.95 -4.58
CA ALA A 49 8.74 9.33 -3.31
C ALA A 49 8.29 7.87 -3.47
N TRP A 50 7.53 7.59 -4.53
CA TRP A 50 7.09 6.25 -4.94
C TRP A 50 8.27 5.32 -5.26
N LEU A 51 9.28 5.82 -5.99
CA LEU A 51 10.41 5.02 -6.44
C LEU A 51 11.26 4.47 -5.29
N HIS A 52 11.36 5.17 -4.16
CA HIS A 52 12.12 4.67 -3.01
C HIS A 52 11.53 3.36 -2.46
N LEU A 53 10.22 3.34 -2.19
CA LEU A 53 9.54 2.14 -1.72
C LEU A 53 9.49 1.07 -2.82
N GLY A 54 9.21 1.47 -4.07
CA GLY A 54 9.20 0.55 -5.21
C GLY A 54 10.54 -0.15 -5.46
N ALA A 55 11.65 0.57 -5.33
CA ALA A 55 12.99 0.00 -5.44
C ALA A 55 13.30 -0.96 -4.30
N GLN A 56 12.87 -0.63 -3.06
CA GLN A 56 13.05 -1.50 -1.91
C GLN A 56 12.29 -2.81 -2.09
N VAL A 57 10.98 -2.78 -2.39
CA VAL A 57 10.20 -4.02 -2.54
C VAL A 57 10.66 -4.84 -3.75
N LEU A 58 11.10 -4.20 -4.84
CA LEU A 58 11.49 -4.90 -6.07
C LEU A 58 12.92 -5.47 -6.03
N ARG A 59 13.86 -4.77 -5.37
CA ARG A 59 15.30 -5.09 -5.44
C ARG A 59 16.02 -5.12 -4.09
N GLY A 60 15.52 -4.41 -3.08
CA GLY A 60 16.09 -4.37 -1.74
C GLY A 60 15.47 -5.35 -0.74
N SER A 61 14.52 -6.19 -1.20
CA SER A 61 13.81 -7.16 -0.36
C SER A 61 14.69 -8.37 0.00
N GLU A 62 14.46 -8.91 1.20
CA GLU A 62 14.99 -10.17 1.72
C GLU A 62 14.30 -11.41 1.11
N LEU A 63 13.27 -11.22 0.29
CA LEU A 63 12.61 -12.29 -0.44
C LEU A 63 13.45 -12.74 -1.64
N THR A 64 13.39 -14.04 -1.92
CA THR A 64 13.91 -14.54 -3.19
C THR A 64 13.14 -13.88 -4.35
N PRO A 65 13.77 -13.67 -5.52
CA PRO A 65 13.06 -13.15 -6.69
C PRO A 65 11.77 -13.92 -6.97
N ARG A 66 11.79 -15.25 -6.90
CA ARG A 66 10.60 -16.07 -7.11
C ARG A 66 9.47 -15.75 -6.12
N HIS A 67 9.76 -15.72 -4.81
CA HIS A 67 8.74 -15.43 -3.79
C HIS A 67 8.15 -14.04 -3.96
N ARG A 68 9.00 -13.05 -4.24
CA ARG A 68 8.56 -11.69 -4.50
C ARG A 68 7.61 -11.65 -5.71
N GLU A 69 7.99 -12.24 -6.84
CA GLU A 69 7.14 -12.22 -8.04
C GLU A 69 5.81 -12.97 -7.84
N LEU A 70 5.79 -14.05 -7.04
CA LEU A 70 4.53 -14.71 -6.64
C LEU A 70 3.60 -13.77 -5.87
N ALA A 71 4.12 -13.03 -4.88
CA ALA A 71 3.34 -12.07 -4.12
C ALA A 71 2.77 -10.97 -5.03
N ILE A 72 3.61 -10.44 -5.94
CA ILE A 72 3.22 -9.39 -6.88
C ILE A 72 2.14 -9.89 -7.85
N LEU A 73 2.34 -11.05 -8.46
CA LEU A 73 1.37 -11.61 -9.40
C LEU A 73 0.03 -11.88 -8.73
N ARG A 74 0.02 -12.45 -7.52
CA ARG A 74 -1.24 -12.75 -6.82
C ARG A 74 -2.00 -11.48 -6.46
N ILE A 75 -1.35 -10.49 -5.83
CA ILE A 75 -2.07 -9.28 -5.41
C ILE A 75 -2.53 -8.44 -6.61
N THR A 76 -1.75 -8.40 -7.69
CA THR A 76 -2.14 -7.67 -8.91
C THR A 76 -3.25 -8.38 -9.68
N ALA A 77 -3.33 -9.71 -9.59
CA ALA A 77 -4.46 -10.47 -10.10
C ALA A 77 -5.74 -10.15 -9.32
N LEU A 78 -5.69 -10.24 -7.98
CA LEU A 78 -6.82 -9.96 -7.08
C LEU A 78 -7.38 -8.54 -7.22
N THR A 79 -6.53 -7.57 -7.55
CA THR A 79 -6.89 -6.15 -7.66
C THR A 79 -7.18 -5.70 -9.09
N GLY A 80 -7.23 -6.63 -10.05
CA GLY A 80 -7.50 -6.30 -11.46
C GLY A 80 -6.40 -5.44 -12.12
N GLY A 81 -5.18 -5.48 -11.59
CA GLY A 81 -4.01 -4.72 -12.00
C GLY A 81 -3.39 -5.24 -13.29
N GLN A 82 -4.07 -5.07 -14.42
CA GLN A 82 -3.63 -5.60 -15.72
C GLN A 82 -2.21 -5.18 -16.11
N TYR A 83 -1.86 -3.90 -15.90
CA TYR A 83 -0.53 -3.37 -16.23
C TYR A 83 0.56 -4.03 -15.39
N PRO A 84 0.53 -3.92 -14.04
CA PRO A 84 1.58 -4.53 -13.23
C PRO A 84 1.61 -6.05 -13.39
N PHE A 85 0.46 -6.74 -13.46
CA PHE A 85 0.44 -8.19 -13.73
C PHE A 85 1.20 -8.55 -15.01
N THR A 86 0.94 -7.85 -16.11
CA THR A 86 1.61 -8.09 -17.40
C THR A 86 3.12 -7.86 -17.34
N GLN A 87 3.57 -6.81 -16.64
CA GLN A 87 5.01 -6.57 -16.42
C GLN A 87 5.64 -7.70 -15.61
N HIS A 88 4.95 -8.14 -14.56
CA HIS A 88 5.47 -9.11 -13.61
C HIS A 88 5.36 -10.56 -14.09
N VAL A 89 4.57 -10.85 -15.12
CA VAL A 89 4.71 -12.14 -15.85
C VAL A 89 6.07 -12.21 -16.55
N ARG A 90 6.51 -11.11 -17.17
CA ARG A 90 7.85 -11.07 -17.81
C ARG A 90 8.97 -11.15 -16.78
N ILE A 91 8.89 -10.36 -15.71
CA ILE A 91 9.91 -10.36 -14.65
C ILE A 91 9.90 -11.70 -13.88
N GLY A 92 8.72 -12.28 -13.66
CA GLY A 92 8.52 -13.61 -13.08
C GLY A 92 9.22 -14.72 -13.86
N ALA A 93 9.20 -14.66 -15.20
CA ALA A 93 9.92 -15.61 -16.04
C ALA A 93 11.44 -15.59 -15.79
N GLU A 94 12.02 -14.39 -15.58
CA GLU A 94 13.44 -14.23 -15.20
C GLU A 94 13.73 -14.83 -13.81
N ALA A 95 12.72 -14.91 -12.94
CA ALA A 95 12.76 -15.54 -11.62
C ALA A 95 12.34 -17.03 -11.63
N GLY A 96 12.15 -17.65 -12.80
CA GLY A 96 11.79 -19.06 -12.94
C GLY A 96 10.30 -19.38 -12.73
N LEU A 97 9.41 -18.41 -12.90
CA LEU A 97 7.95 -18.63 -12.98
C LEU A 97 7.57 -18.84 -14.44
N ASP A 98 7.23 -20.08 -14.80
CA ASP A 98 6.74 -20.44 -16.12
C ASP A 98 5.25 -20.11 -16.29
N GLU A 99 4.70 -20.36 -17.47
CA GLU A 99 3.28 -20.09 -17.77
C GLU A 99 2.33 -20.88 -16.86
N ARG A 100 2.70 -22.09 -16.45
CA ARG A 100 1.93 -22.91 -15.51
C ARG A 100 1.87 -22.26 -14.12
N ALA A 101 2.98 -21.68 -13.66
CA ALA A 101 3.00 -20.92 -12.42
C ALA A 101 2.12 -19.67 -12.51
N VAL A 102 2.12 -18.97 -13.64
CA VAL A 102 1.26 -17.79 -13.83
C VAL A 102 -0.23 -18.16 -13.78
N GLU A 103 -0.62 -19.27 -14.42
CA GLU A 103 -1.99 -19.80 -14.34
C GLU A 103 -2.35 -20.22 -12.91
N ALA A 104 -1.48 -20.99 -12.24
CA ALA A 104 -1.69 -21.43 -10.87
C ALA A 104 -1.82 -20.25 -9.88
N VAL A 105 -1.12 -19.12 -10.11
CA VAL A 105 -1.24 -17.95 -9.24
C VAL A 105 -2.65 -17.36 -9.33
N CYS A 106 -3.29 -17.45 -10.49
CA CYS A 106 -4.66 -17.01 -10.67
C CYS A 106 -5.66 -17.95 -9.97
N ASN A 107 -5.33 -19.25 -9.85
CA ASN A 107 -6.12 -20.25 -9.11
C ASN A 107 -5.98 -20.12 -7.58
N GLY A 108 -4.95 -19.44 -7.10
CA GLY A 108 -4.75 -19.14 -5.68
C GLY A 108 -3.89 -20.17 -4.93
N PRO A 109 -3.88 -20.11 -3.58
CA PRO A 109 -2.91 -20.84 -2.74
C PRO A 109 -3.17 -22.36 -2.64
N THR A 110 -4.33 -22.85 -3.08
CA THR A 110 -4.69 -24.28 -3.00
C THR A 110 -4.27 -25.08 -4.23
N ASP A 111 -3.70 -24.43 -5.24
CA ASP A 111 -3.18 -25.12 -6.42
C ASP A 111 -2.05 -26.09 -6.04
N ALA A 112 -2.09 -27.31 -6.59
CA ALA A 112 -1.15 -28.38 -6.27
C ALA A 112 0.29 -28.11 -6.76
N LEU A 113 0.49 -27.08 -7.58
CA LEU A 113 1.83 -26.66 -8.01
C LEU A 113 2.68 -26.11 -6.85
N TRP A 114 2.04 -25.62 -5.78
CA TRP A 114 2.73 -24.90 -4.73
C TRP A 114 3.39 -25.81 -3.70
N ARG A 115 4.67 -25.53 -3.42
CA ARG A 115 5.34 -25.98 -2.21
C ARG A 115 4.86 -25.16 -1.00
N ALA A 116 5.16 -25.64 0.21
CA ALA A 116 4.71 -25.03 1.47
C ALA A 116 4.98 -23.51 1.57
N SER A 117 6.20 -23.05 1.28
CA SER A 117 6.52 -21.61 1.32
C SER A 117 5.81 -20.77 0.27
N ASP A 118 5.52 -21.33 -0.92
CA ASP A 118 4.79 -20.64 -1.97
C ASP A 118 3.30 -20.55 -1.57
N GLN A 119 2.72 -21.66 -1.06
CA GLN A 119 1.34 -21.73 -0.59
C GLN A 119 1.06 -20.75 0.55
N VAL A 120 1.89 -20.74 1.60
CA VAL A 120 1.65 -19.86 2.76
C VAL A 120 1.84 -18.38 2.43
N LEU A 121 2.76 -18.04 1.52
CA LEU A 121 2.93 -16.68 1.02
C LEU A 121 1.67 -16.23 0.25
N LEU A 122 1.14 -17.07 -0.63
CA LEU A 122 -0.09 -16.78 -1.37
C LEU A 122 -1.31 -16.66 -0.44
N SER A 123 -1.43 -17.52 0.57
CA SER A 123 -2.49 -17.41 1.59
C SER A 123 -2.40 -16.10 2.37
N ALA A 124 -1.19 -15.66 2.73
CA ALA A 124 -1.01 -14.38 3.40
C ALA A 124 -1.41 -13.19 2.50
N VAL A 125 -1.07 -13.24 1.20
CA VAL A 125 -1.49 -12.22 0.23
C VAL A 125 -3.02 -12.17 0.09
N ASP A 126 -3.66 -13.33 0.01
CA ASP A 126 -5.12 -13.46 -0.06
C ASP A 126 -5.80 -12.87 1.18
N GLU A 127 -5.36 -13.29 2.37
CA GLU A 127 -5.94 -12.84 3.63
C GLU A 127 -5.79 -11.32 3.83
N LEU A 128 -4.62 -10.77 3.47
CA LEU A 128 -4.39 -9.32 3.47
C LEU A 128 -5.30 -8.61 2.47
N SER A 129 -5.44 -9.13 1.24
CA SER A 129 -6.29 -8.53 0.22
C SER A 129 -7.76 -8.54 0.61
N ALA A 130 -8.24 -9.59 1.27
CA ALA A 130 -9.64 -9.78 1.60
C ALA A 130 -10.06 -9.10 2.92
N GLY A 131 -9.17 -9.05 3.90
CA GLY A 131 -9.52 -8.60 5.26
C GLY A 131 -8.46 -7.77 5.98
N GLY A 132 -7.36 -7.42 5.33
CA GLY A 132 -6.33 -6.53 5.90
C GLY A 132 -5.52 -7.09 7.07
N ALA A 133 -5.62 -8.39 7.35
CA ALA A 133 -4.85 -9.06 8.40
C ALA A 133 -4.56 -10.52 8.05
N ILE A 134 -3.69 -11.15 8.84
CA ILE A 134 -3.25 -12.54 8.65
C ILE A 134 -3.72 -13.40 9.84
N SER A 135 -4.39 -14.51 9.57
CA SER A 135 -4.90 -15.48 10.55
C SER A 135 -3.77 -16.11 11.39
N ASN A 136 -4.11 -16.71 12.53
CA ASN A 136 -3.11 -17.42 13.35
C ASN A 136 -2.52 -18.63 12.64
N GLY A 137 -3.32 -19.36 11.85
CA GLY A 137 -2.85 -20.50 11.09
C GLY A 137 -1.81 -20.09 10.05
N THR A 138 -2.17 -19.12 9.20
CA THR A 138 -1.26 -18.60 8.17
C THR A 138 -0.01 -17.98 8.78
N TRP A 139 -0.13 -17.22 9.87
CA TRP A 139 1.03 -16.66 10.57
C TRP A 139 1.97 -17.74 11.13
N ALA A 140 1.43 -18.79 11.76
CA ALA A 140 2.26 -19.87 12.30
C ALA A 140 3.07 -20.55 11.19
N CYS A 141 2.45 -20.83 10.04
CA CYS A 141 3.13 -21.37 8.88
C CYS A 141 4.17 -20.39 8.29
N LEU A 142 3.87 -19.08 8.23
CA LEU A 142 4.82 -18.08 7.75
C LEU A 142 6.10 -18.09 8.58
N THR A 143 5.99 -18.15 9.91
CA THR A 143 7.16 -18.15 10.80
C THR A 143 8.02 -19.41 10.75
N VAL A 144 7.52 -20.49 10.13
CA VAL A 144 8.32 -21.69 9.85
C VAL A 144 9.19 -21.49 8.60
N GLU A 145 8.67 -20.78 7.60
CA GLU A 145 9.29 -20.64 6.27
C GLU A 145 10.09 -19.34 6.09
N PHE A 146 9.77 -18.30 6.85
CA PHE A 146 10.26 -16.94 6.64
C PHE A 146 10.68 -16.26 7.95
N SER A 147 11.72 -15.43 7.88
CA SER A 147 12.09 -14.52 8.97
C SER A 147 11.08 -13.38 9.12
N ASN A 148 11.09 -12.68 10.27
CA ASN A 148 10.24 -11.50 10.46
C ASN A 148 10.46 -10.42 9.39
N GLN A 149 11.69 -10.23 8.92
CA GLN A 149 11.97 -9.27 7.84
C GLN A 149 11.38 -9.73 6.51
N GLN A 150 11.49 -11.02 6.18
CA GLN A 150 10.86 -11.57 4.98
C GLN A 150 9.33 -11.50 5.05
N ILE A 151 8.72 -11.74 6.22
CA ILE A 151 7.26 -11.58 6.40
C ILE A 151 6.85 -10.12 6.20
N LEU A 152 7.60 -9.16 6.76
CA LEU A 152 7.36 -7.74 6.54
C LEU A 152 7.52 -7.35 5.06
N ASP A 153 8.46 -7.96 4.33
CA ASP A 153 8.59 -7.77 2.89
C ASP A 153 7.43 -8.38 2.09
N ILE A 154 6.87 -9.53 2.48
CA ILE A 154 5.65 -10.10 1.86
C ILE A 154 4.51 -9.10 2.00
N ILE A 155 4.29 -8.59 3.22
CA ILE A 155 3.23 -7.64 3.53
C ILE A 155 3.42 -6.33 2.75
N ALA A 156 4.62 -5.76 2.75
CA ALA A 156 4.92 -4.52 2.05
C ALA A 156 4.82 -4.67 0.53
N THR A 157 5.26 -5.82 -0.02
CA THR A 157 5.12 -6.13 -1.45
C THR A 157 3.65 -6.21 -1.83
N ALA A 158 2.83 -6.95 -1.08
CA ALA A 158 1.40 -7.05 -1.33
C ALA A 158 0.74 -5.66 -1.32
N ALA A 159 0.95 -4.88 -0.25
CA ALA A 159 0.33 -3.56 -0.14
C ALA A 159 0.80 -2.57 -1.20
N PHE A 160 2.10 -2.53 -1.51
CA PHE A 160 2.65 -1.65 -2.54
C PHE A 160 2.08 -1.97 -3.92
N TYR A 161 1.98 -3.26 -4.28
CA TYR A 161 1.45 -3.63 -5.60
C TYR A 161 -0.07 -3.57 -5.69
N ARG A 162 -0.81 -3.64 -4.58
CA ARG A 162 -2.22 -3.22 -4.51
C ARG A 162 -2.35 -1.73 -4.84
N MET A 163 -1.57 -0.88 -4.16
CA MET A 163 -1.53 0.56 -4.42
C MET A 163 -1.10 0.86 -5.87
N ALA A 164 -0.13 0.13 -6.43
CA ALA A 164 0.28 0.23 -7.83
C ALA A 164 -0.83 -0.13 -8.80
N ALA A 165 -1.54 -1.22 -8.56
CA ALA A 165 -2.69 -1.60 -9.37
C ALA A 165 -3.77 -0.50 -9.34
N TRP A 166 -4.15 -0.03 -8.16
CA TRP A 166 -5.16 1.02 -8.00
C TRP A 166 -4.79 2.32 -8.72
N MET A 167 -3.54 2.77 -8.56
CA MET A 167 -3.03 3.96 -9.22
C MET A 167 -3.11 3.85 -10.75
N LEU A 168 -2.57 2.77 -11.32
CA LEU A 168 -2.47 2.59 -12.76
C LEU A 168 -3.82 2.26 -13.42
N ASN A 169 -4.67 1.52 -12.72
CA ASN A 169 -6.04 1.26 -13.13
C ASN A 169 -6.83 2.58 -13.22
N SER A 170 -6.75 3.41 -12.18
CA SER A 170 -7.48 4.68 -12.07
C SER A 170 -6.98 5.73 -13.05
N CYS A 171 -5.67 5.79 -13.31
CA CYS A 171 -5.08 6.63 -14.36
C CYS A 171 -5.41 6.16 -15.78
N GLY A 172 -5.81 4.89 -15.95
CA GLY A 172 -5.98 4.29 -17.26
C GLY A 172 -4.66 4.10 -18.00
N THR A 173 -3.57 3.79 -17.29
CA THR A 173 -2.23 3.63 -17.88
C THR A 173 -2.24 2.55 -18.96
N PRO A 174 -1.83 2.87 -20.21
CA PRO A 174 -1.81 1.89 -21.29
C PRO A 174 -0.66 0.89 -21.13
N MET A 175 -0.82 -0.32 -21.69
CA MET A 175 0.29 -1.28 -21.85
C MET A 175 1.43 -0.64 -22.63
N ASP A 176 2.67 -1.10 -22.41
CA ASP A 176 3.79 -0.63 -23.21
C ASP A 176 3.66 -1.09 -24.67
N ILE A 177 4.36 -0.40 -25.56
CA ILE A 177 4.39 -0.72 -26.99
C ILE A 177 4.77 -2.21 -27.18
N GLY A 178 3.95 -2.91 -27.96
CA GLY A 178 4.17 -4.33 -28.28
C GLY A 178 3.70 -5.32 -27.22
N GLN A 179 3.06 -4.86 -26.13
CA GLN A 179 2.52 -5.74 -25.09
C GLN A 179 1.00 -5.87 -25.17
N ALA A 180 0.51 -7.08 -24.93
CA ALA A 180 -0.91 -7.36 -24.72
C ALA A 180 -1.17 -7.67 -23.23
N PRO A 181 -2.33 -7.27 -22.67
CA PRO A 181 -2.70 -7.62 -21.31
C PRO A 181 -2.72 -9.14 -21.10
N LYS A 182 -2.11 -9.62 -20.01
CA LYS A 182 -2.04 -11.06 -19.68
C LYS A 182 -2.98 -11.52 -18.56
N LEU A 183 -3.63 -10.61 -17.85
CA LEU A 183 -4.49 -10.97 -16.73
C LEU A 183 -5.78 -11.65 -17.23
N GLY A 184 -5.99 -12.89 -16.78
CA GLY A 184 -7.16 -13.71 -17.09
C GLY A 184 -8.19 -13.75 -15.96
N SER A 185 -8.93 -14.85 -15.87
CA SER A 185 -9.80 -15.17 -14.72
C SER A 185 -8.96 -15.36 -13.45
N VAL A 186 -9.49 -14.93 -12.31
CA VAL A 186 -8.81 -15.02 -11.02
C VAL A 186 -9.78 -15.59 -10.00
N GLU A 187 -9.38 -16.65 -9.30
CA GLU A 187 -10.13 -17.16 -8.15
C GLU A 187 -10.07 -16.14 -7.00
N PRO A 188 -11.21 -15.87 -6.32
CA PRO A 188 -11.27 -14.91 -5.24
C PRO A 188 -10.24 -15.19 -4.13
N ALA A 189 -9.88 -14.13 -3.41
CA ALA A 189 -9.02 -14.25 -2.24
C ALA A 189 -9.68 -15.09 -1.13
N ILE A 190 -8.87 -15.85 -0.41
CA ILE A 190 -9.26 -16.46 0.86
C ILE A 190 -9.48 -15.36 1.91
N VAL A 191 -10.67 -15.37 2.52
CA VAL A 191 -11.02 -14.47 3.63
C VAL A 191 -10.38 -14.99 4.92
N PRO A 192 -9.67 -14.16 5.71
CA PRO A 192 -9.10 -14.59 6.97
C PRO A 192 -10.19 -14.91 7.99
N ASP A 193 -9.90 -15.86 8.88
CA ASP A 193 -10.76 -16.12 10.03
C ASP A 193 -10.61 -15.01 11.12
N ARG A 194 -11.52 -15.05 12.11
CA ARG A 194 -11.53 -14.07 13.22
C ARG A 194 -10.22 -14.02 14.03
N SER A 195 -9.42 -15.08 13.99
CA SER A 195 -8.16 -15.12 14.73
C SER A 195 -7.16 -14.11 14.19
N ALA A 196 -7.31 -13.60 12.96
CA ALA A 196 -6.40 -12.60 12.40
C ALA A 196 -6.33 -11.31 13.24
N TYR A 197 -7.40 -11.01 13.98
CA TYR A 197 -7.62 -9.68 14.56
C TYR A 197 -7.56 -9.64 16.08
N VAL A 198 -7.41 -10.81 16.72
CA VAL A 198 -7.36 -10.93 18.18
C VAL A 198 -6.14 -11.74 18.59
N GLY A 199 -5.37 -11.22 19.54
CA GLY A 199 -4.32 -11.96 20.21
C GLY A 199 -3.17 -11.09 20.69
N SER A 200 -2.12 -11.73 21.19
CA SER A 200 -0.88 -11.06 21.60
C SER A 200 -0.08 -10.56 20.39
N PRO A 201 0.82 -9.58 20.58
CA PRO A 201 1.73 -9.13 19.54
C PRO A 201 2.54 -10.28 18.95
N ARG A 202 2.81 -10.17 17.65
CA ARG A 202 3.63 -11.12 16.89
C ARG A 202 5.02 -10.57 16.61
N ILE A 203 5.11 -9.26 16.36
CA ILE A 203 6.38 -8.52 16.25
C ILE A 203 6.33 -7.41 17.29
N GLU A 204 7.15 -7.53 18.33
CA GLU A 204 7.23 -6.51 19.38
C GLU A 204 7.93 -5.24 18.83
N PRO A 205 7.39 -4.04 19.10
CA PRO A 205 8.04 -2.79 18.71
C PRO A 205 9.42 -2.64 19.34
N LEU A 206 10.45 -2.33 18.53
CA LEU A 206 11.80 -2.06 19.05
C LEU A 206 11.86 -0.67 19.69
N PRO A 207 12.35 -0.55 20.94
CA PRO A 207 12.69 0.73 21.55
C PRO A 207 13.72 1.48 20.70
N VAL A 208 13.65 2.81 20.67
CA VAL A 208 14.56 3.66 19.87
C VAL A 208 16.04 3.39 20.19
N ALA A 209 16.37 3.06 21.44
CA ALA A 209 17.72 2.70 21.88
C ALA A 209 18.28 1.42 21.21
N GLN A 210 17.41 0.58 20.63
CA GLN A 210 17.77 -0.64 19.92
C GLN A 210 17.74 -0.46 18.39
N TRP A 211 17.42 0.72 17.89
CA TRP A 211 17.42 0.97 16.45
C TRP A 211 18.85 0.95 15.90
N ALA A 212 19.01 0.38 14.72
CA ALA A 212 20.30 0.39 14.03
C ALA A 212 20.79 1.83 13.80
N ASN A 213 22.10 2.07 13.96
CA ASN A 213 22.69 3.40 13.78
C ASN A 213 22.38 4.02 12.41
N GLY A 214 22.39 3.19 11.34
CA GLY A 214 22.03 3.63 10.00
C GLY A 214 20.57 4.13 9.90
N LEU A 215 19.64 3.49 10.62
CA LEU A 215 18.25 3.91 10.68
C LEU A 215 18.08 5.22 11.47
N LEU A 216 18.78 5.36 12.60
CA LEU A 216 18.78 6.60 13.38
C LEU A 216 19.30 7.78 12.53
N GLN A 217 20.36 7.56 11.74
CA GLN A 217 20.90 8.55 10.83
C GLN A 217 19.93 8.87 9.70
N ALA A 218 19.39 7.86 9.01
CA ALA A 218 18.47 8.01 7.88
C ALA A 218 17.19 8.78 8.27
N THR A 219 16.71 8.58 9.49
CA THR A 219 15.49 9.20 10.01
C THR A 219 15.74 10.51 10.76
N SER A 220 17.00 10.90 10.98
CA SER A 220 17.37 12.08 11.77
C SER A 220 16.82 13.40 11.21
N ALA A 221 16.82 13.52 9.89
CA ALA A 221 16.41 14.73 9.19
C ALA A 221 14.92 14.75 8.81
N TRP A 222 14.16 13.68 9.08
CA TRP A 222 12.75 13.62 8.71
C TRP A 222 11.97 14.74 9.42
N PRO A 223 11.16 15.55 8.70
CA PRO A 223 10.49 16.72 9.28
C PRO A 223 9.73 16.40 10.57
N ARG A 224 9.02 15.26 10.59
CA ARG A 224 8.24 14.80 11.75
C ARG A 224 9.12 14.52 12.98
N PHE A 225 10.24 13.85 12.82
CA PHE A 225 11.15 13.54 13.92
C PHE A 225 12.05 14.70 14.31
N LYS A 226 12.36 15.60 13.36
CA LYS A 226 13.07 16.84 13.65
C LYS A 226 12.22 17.79 14.48
N ALA A 227 10.92 17.90 14.15
CA ALA A 227 9.98 18.75 14.88
C ALA A 227 9.65 18.20 16.27
N ASN A 228 9.55 16.88 16.42
CA ASN A 228 9.30 16.22 17.70
C ASN A 228 10.05 14.87 17.79
N PRO A 229 11.27 14.84 18.35
CA PRO A 229 12.07 13.62 18.46
C PRO A 229 11.39 12.49 19.22
N GLU A 230 10.57 12.82 20.23
CA GLU A 230 9.87 11.83 21.07
C GLU A 230 8.83 11.02 20.29
N VAL A 231 8.35 11.51 19.15
CA VAL A 231 7.42 10.78 18.29
C VAL A 231 8.01 9.47 17.77
N ARG A 232 9.35 9.33 17.76
CA ARG A 232 10.02 8.04 17.43
C ARG A 232 9.65 6.91 18.39
N ASN A 233 9.24 7.21 19.61
CA ASN A 233 8.84 6.22 20.61
C ASN A 233 7.44 5.62 20.33
N ALA A 234 6.70 6.12 19.35
CA ALA A 234 5.43 5.51 18.97
C ALA A 234 5.63 4.08 18.45
N ARG A 235 4.76 3.17 18.88
CA ARG A 235 4.86 1.72 18.64
C ARG A 235 4.85 1.37 17.15
N VAL A 236 4.21 2.17 16.30
CA VAL A 236 4.31 2.04 14.83
C VAL A 236 5.75 2.07 14.33
N TYR A 237 6.57 3.02 14.80
CA TYR A 237 7.95 3.13 14.33
C TYR A 237 8.83 2.03 14.93
N GLY A 238 8.57 1.62 16.17
CA GLY A 238 9.24 0.45 16.74
C GLY A 238 8.92 -0.84 15.98
N THR A 239 7.67 -1.03 15.54
CA THR A 239 7.31 -2.17 14.67
C THR A 239 8.05 -2.09 13.34
N LEU A 240 8.01 -0.95 12.65
CA LEU A 240 8.73 -0.75 11.38
C LEU A 240 10.24 -0.92 11.52
N ALA A 241 10.83 -0.53 12.64
CA ALA A 241 12.26 -0.66 12.91
C ALA A 241 12.76 -2.12 12.98
N ASN A 242 11.86 -3.12 13.09
CA ASN A 242 12.23 -4.53 12.92
C ASN A 242 12.73 -4.84 11.48
N HIS A 243 12.45 -3.97 10.52
CA HIS A 243 13.00 -4.01 9.16
C HIS A 243 13.56 -2.64 8.76
N PRO A 244 14.81 -2.32 9.17
CA PRO A 244 15.38 -0.99 9.00
C PRO A 244 15.44 -0.48 7.55
N ALA A 245 15.75 -1.36 6.60
CA ALA A 245 15.83 -0.99 5.17
C ALA A 245 14.45 -0.66 4.61
N LEU A 246 13.45 -1.49 4.90
CA LEU A 246 12.06 -1.22 4.53
C LEU A 246 11.54 0.06 5.17
N PHE A 247 11.79 0.28 6.45
CA PHE A 247 11.35 1.49 7.15
C PHE A 247 11.99 2.75 6.55
N ALA A 248 13.29 2.71 6.25
CA ALA A 248 13.96 3.83 5.58
C ALA A 248 13.32 4.14 4.20
N ALA A 249 12.94 3.11 3.43
CA ALA A 249 12.30 3.27 2.12
C ALA A 249 10.85 3.77 2.18
N ILE A 250 10.14 3.53 3.28
CA ILE A 250 8.79 4.08 3.56
C ILE A 250 8.85 5.60 3.83
N GLY A 251 9.97 6.11 4.32
CA GLY A 251 10.15 7.50 4.71
C GLY A 251 9.72 8.53 3.66
N PRO A 252 10.26 8.49 2.43
CA PRO A 252 9.95 9.46 1.38
C PRO A 252 8.46 9.55 1.03
N ILE A 253 7.78 8.41 0.84
CA ILE A 253 6.34 8.40 0.54
C ILE A 253 5.50 8.88 1.73
N MET A 254 5.87 8.50 2.96
CA MET A 254 5.22 9.00 4.16
C MET A 254 5.42 10.52 4.33
N ALA A 255 6.61 11.04 4.04
CA ALA A 255 6.89 12.47 4.07
C ALA A 255 6.07 13.21 3.01
N HIS A 256 5.97 12.67 1.79
CA HIS A 256 5.11 13.22 0.75
C HIS A 256 3.66 13.33 1.24
N ILE A 257 3.08 12.24 1.74
CA ILE A 257 1.67 12.23 2.19
C ILE A 257 1.44 13.17 3.38
N LEU A 258 2.36 13.26 4.33
CA LEU A 258 2.16 14.04 5.56
C LEU A 258 2.55 15.51 5.42
N VAL A 259 3.37 15.88 4.43
CA VAL A 259 3.96 17.22 4.31
C VAL A 259 3.73 17.84 2.93
N ASP A 260 4.06 17.13 1.84
CA ASP A 260 4.05 17.69 0.48
C ASP A 260 2.73 17.45 -0.29
N ILE A 261 1.79 16.72 0.32
CA ILE A 261 0.51 16.37 -0.28
C ILE A 261 -0.26 17.62 -0.70
N SER A 262 -0.94 17.54 -1.84
CA SER A 262 -1.73 18.62 -2.42
C SER A 262 -3.15 18.77 -1.81
N LEU A 263 -3.51 17.91 -0.86
CA LEU A 263 -4.77 17.97 -0.11
C LEU A 263 -4.64 18.86 1.13
N SER A 264 -5.75 19.46 1.59
CA SER A 264 -5.75 20.10 2.92
C SER A 264 -5.52 19.05 4.01
N GLU A 265 -5.08 19.47 5.19
CA GLU A 265 -4.89 18.55 6.32
C GLU A 265 -6.18 17.79 6.65
N SER A 266 -7.32 18.48 6.70
CA SER A 266 -8.63 17.83 6.93
C SER A 266 -8.99 16.81 5.85
N GLN A 267 -8.77 17.12 4.57
CA GLN A 267 -9.06 16.22 3.44
C GLN A 267 -8.14 15.01 3.45
N ARG A 268 -6.85 15.19 3.71
CA ARG A 268 -5.90 14.09 3.88
C ARG A 268 -6.39 13.13 4.97
N GLU A 269 -6.82 13.66 6.12
CA GLU A 269 -7.25 12.82 7.24
C GLU A 269 -8.58 12.11 6.97
N ILE A 270 -9.51 12.69 6.21
CA ILE A 270 -10.71 11.97 5.73
C ILE A 270 -10.30 10.71 4.95
N VAL A 271 -9.38 10.87 3.99
CA VAL A 271 -8.91 9.77 3.14
C VAL A 271 -8.22 8.70 3.97
N ILE A 272 -7.31 9.11 4.87
CA ILE A 272 -6.53 8.18 5.69
C ILE A 272 -7.44 7.43 6.66
N VAL A 273 -8.30 8.12 7.42
CA VAL A 273 -9.19 7.49 8.39
C VAL A 273 -10.13 6.52 7.68
N ARG A 274 -10.69 6.90 6.53
CA ARG A 274 -11.56 6.00 5.77
C ARG A 274 -10.82 4.77 5.25
N ALA A 275 -9.62 4.94 4.69
CA ALA A 275 -8.82 3.82 4.22
C ALA A 275 -8.44 2.86 5.36
N CYS A 276 -8.03 3.39 6.52
CA CYS A 276 -7.75 2.56 7.70
C CYS A 276 -8.99 1.80 8.18
N PHE A 277 -10.18 2.38 8.09
CA PHE A 277 -11.43 1.67 8.40
C PHE A 277 -11.67 0.52 7.42
N ARG A 278 -11.57 0.78 6.12
CA ARG A 278 -11.77 -0.20 5.04
C ARG A 278 -10.76 -1.35 5.07
N ASP A 279 -9.55 -1.10 5.57
CA ASP A 279 -8.49 -2.11 5.75
C ASP A 279 -8.45 -2.74 7.15
N HIS A 280 -9.45 -2.48 8.01
CA HIS A 280 -9.49 -2.97 9.39
C HIS A 280 -8.25 -2.59 10.23
N GLY A 281 -7.58 -1.49 9.88
CA GLY A 281 -6.34 -0.98 10.46
C GLY A 281 -6.57 -0.26 11.79
N ALA A 282 -6.73 -1.02 12.87
CA ALA A 282 -7.06 -0.49 14.20
C ALA A 282 -6.13 0.63 14.68
N TYR A 283 -4.82 0.39 14.65
CA TYR A 283 -3.80 1.31 15.12
C TYR A 283 -3.76 2.60 14.29
N PRO A 284 -3.55 2.56 12.96
CA PRO A 284 -3.46 3.79 12.18
C PRO A 284 -4.78 4.56 12.15
N PHE A 285 -5.93 3.88 12.16
CA PHE A 285 -7.24 4.53 12.28
C PHE A 285 -7.29 5.48 13.48
N ARG A 286 -6.90 5.02 14.67
CA ARG A 286 -6.94 5.83 15.91
C ARG A 286 -5.98 7.00 15.88
N GLN A 287 -4.76 6.75 15.41
CA GLN A 287 -3.76 7.80 15.32
C GLN A 287 -4.25 8.91 14.39
N HIS A 288 -4.89 8.55 13.28
CA HIS A 288 -5.41 9.49 12.30
C HIS A 288 -6.76 10.10 12.70
N VAL A 289 -7.56 9.47 13.56
CA VAL A 289 -8.67 10.14 14.26
C VAL A 289 -8.15 11.29 15.13
N ARG A 290 -7.06 11.08 15.86
CA ARG A 290 -6.43 12.13 16.69
C ARG A 290 -5.86 13.26 15.83
N ILE A 291 -5.17 12.91 14.75
CA ILE A 291 -4.59 13.89 13.81
C ILE A 291 -5.69 14.65 13.07
N GLY A 292 -6.74 13.97 12.59
CA GLY A 292 -7.92 14.55 11.98
C GLY A 292 -8.61 15.58 12.87
N ARG A 293 -8.80 15.26 14.17
CA ARG A 293 -9.34 16.22 15.14
C ARG A 293 -8.43 17.44 15.30
N ALA A 294 -7.11 17.23 15.35
CA ALA A 294 -6.14 18.33 15.42
C ALA A 294 -6.11 19.19 14.14
N ALA A 295 -6.43 18.61 12.98
CA ALA A 295 -6.59 19.29 11.70
C ALA A 295 -7.96 19.98 11.54
N GLY A 296 -8.83 19.94 12.57
CA GLY A 296 -10.11 20.63 12.60
C GLY A 296 -11.30 19.83 12.07
N LEU A 297 -11.17 18.51 11.84
CA LEU A 297 -12.33 17.68 11.49
C LEU A 297 -13.30 17.59 12.69
N PRO A 298 -14.61 17.86 12.49
CA PRO A 298 -15.62 17.70 13.53
C PRO A 298 -15.73 16.25 14.00
N ASP A 299 -15.97 16.04 15.30
CA ASP A 299 -16.16 14.70 15.86
C ASP A 299 -17.30 13.91 15.19
N ALA A 300 -18.35 14.60 14.72
CA ALA A 300 -19.45 13.98 13.98
C ALA A 300 -19.01 13.41 12.62
N GLU A 301 -18.14 14.10 11.89
CA GLU A 301 -17.60 13.60 10.63
C GLU A 301 -16.60 12.47 10.86
N ILE A 302 -15.76 12.59 11.90
CA ILE A 302 -14.87 11.50 12.33
C ILE A 302 -15.66 10.23 12.67
N ALA A 303 -16.78 10.35 13.39
CA ALA A 303 -17.64 9.23 13.70
C ALA A 303 -18.24 8.62 12.41
N ALA A 304 -18.73 9.46 11.49
CA ALA A 304 -19.30 9.02 10.22
C ALA A 304 -18.30 8.20 9.38
N LEU A 305 -17.00 8.54 9.38
CA LEU A 305 -15.98 7.81 8.62
C LEU A 305 -15.84 6.33 9.03
N GLY A 306 -16.24 5.99 10.27
CA GLY A 306 -16.28 4.62 10.78
C GLY A 306 -17.60 3.89 10.54
N GLU A 307 -18.54 4.48 9.81
CA GLU A 307 -19.82 3.84 9.45
C GLU A 307 -19.72 3.15 8.08
N GLU A 308 -20.61 2.20 7.80
CA GLU A 308 -20.63 1.53 6.48
C GLU A 308 -20.95 2.52 5.35
N THR A 309 -21.85 3.47 5.59
CA THR A 309 -22.26 4.50 4.62
C THR A 309 -22.06 5.92 5.17
N PRO A 310 -20.81 6.43 5.22
CA PRO A 310 -20.53 7.74 5.79
C PRO A 310 -21.27 8.85 5.05
N LYS A 311 -21.71 9.87 5.81
CA LYS A 311 -22.30 11.10 5.28
C LYS A 311 -21.48 12.30 5.74
N MET A 312 -20.78 12.91 4.78
CA MET A 312 -19.98 14.11 5.01
C MET A 312 -20.83 15.37 4.84
N CYS A 313 -20.41 16.48 5.44
CA CYS A 313 -21.19 17.72 5.45
C CYS A 313 -21.29 18.41 4.08
N ASN A 314 -20.36 18.11 3.16
CA ASN A 314 -20.31 18.71 1.83
C ASN A 314 -19.93 17.70 0.74
N GLN A 315 -20.23 18.04 -0.51
CA GLN A 315 -20.01 17.14 -1.66
C GLN A 315 -18.54 16.85 -1.92
N ARG A 316 -17.65 17.79 -1.62
CA ARG A 316 -16.21 17.64 -1.84
C ARG A 316 -15.62 16.58 -0.91
N ASP A 317 -15.99 16.61 0.36
CA ASP A 317 -15.53 15.64 1.37
C ASP A 317 -16.24 14.29 1.20
N GLN A 318 -17.53 14.29 0.80
CA GLN A 318 -18.23 13.06 0.45
C GLN A 318 -17.53 12.34 -0.72
N LEU A 319 -17.03 13.08 -1.71
CA LEU A 319 -16.31 12.50 -2.84
C LEU A 319 -15.00 11.83 -2.42
N LEU A 320 -14.31 12.32 -1.37
CA LEU A 320 -13.12 11.65 -0.84
C LEU A 320 -13.47 10.27 -0.27
N VAL A 321 -14.60 10.17 0.46
CA VAL A 321 -15.11 8.89 0.97
C VAL A 321 -15.50 7.96 -0.18
N ASP A 322 -16.32 8.45 -1.11
CA ASP A 322 -16.77 7.67 -2.26
C ASP A 322 -15.59 7.13 -3.07
N TRP A 323 -14.53 7.93 -3.23
CA TRP A 323 -13.32 7.52 -3.93
C TRP A 323 -12.55 6.42 -3.20
N VAL A 324 -12.38 6.55 -1.88
CA VAL A 324 -11.73 5.51 -1.07
C VAL A 324 -12.54 4.22 -1.13
N ASP A 325 -13.85 4.29 -0.97
CA ASP A 325 -14.72 3.12 -0.99
C ASP A 325 -14.68 2.42 -2.35
N GLU A 326 -14.80 3.17 -3.44
CA GLU A 326 -14.75 2.60 -4.79
C GLU A 326 -13.40 1.95 -5.13
N LEU A 327 -12.28 2.53 -4.64
CA LEU A 327 -10.95 1.91 -4.77
C LEU A 327 -10.90 0.57 -4.04
N HIS A 328 -11.43 0.48 -2.82
CA HIS A 328 -11.42 -0.76 -2.05
C HIS A 328 -12.37 -1.81 -2.63
N ASP A 329 -13.53 -1.38 -3.15
CA ASP A 329 -14.54 -2.28 -3.70
C ASP A 329 -14.16 -2.84 -5.08
N THR A 330 -13.48 -2.03 -5.92
CA THR A 330 -13.30 -2.35 -7.35
C THR A 330 -11.85 -2.36 -7.83
N GLY A 331 -10.92 -1.86 -7.02
CA GLY A 331 -9.52 -1.70 -7.38
C GLY A 331 -9.26 -0.65 -8.47
N THR A 332 -10.23 0.22 -8.75
CA THR A 332 -10.16 1.28 -9.76
C THR A 332 -11.17 2.38 -9.43
N ILE A 333 -11.14 3.47 -10.17
CA ILE A 333 -12.19 4.50 -10.17
C ILE A 333 -12.94 4.45 -11.49
N CYS A 334 -14.28 4.41 -11.47
CA CYS A 334 -15.13 4.45 -12.66
C CYS A 334 -15.18 5.87 -13.26
N SER A 335 -15.66 5.97 -14.50
CA SER A 335 -15.65 7.25 -15.21
C SER A 335 -16.54 8.32 -14.58
N ALA A 336 -17.64 7.91 -13.92
CA ALA A 336 -18.54 8.84 -13.24
C ALA A 336 -17.86 9.49 -12.02
N THR A 337 -17.23 8.69 -11.15
CA THR A 337 -16.50 9.18 -9.98
C THR A 337 -15.26 9.97 -10.39
N TRP A 338 -14.53 9.55 -11.42
CA TRP A 338 -13.42 10.34 -11.96
C TRP A 338 -13.87 11.73 -12.45
N GLN A 339 -15.01 11.80 -13.15
CA GLN A 339 -15.54 13.09 -13.62
C GLN A 339 -15.93 13.99 -12.45
N ARG A 340 -16.63 13.45 -11.44
CA ARG A 340 -16.90 14.17 -10.18
C ARG A 340 -15.59 14.63 -9.51
N GLY A 341 -14.55 13.79 -9.58
CA GLY A 341 -13.17 14.11 -9.21
C GLY A 341 -12.70 15.40 -9.83
N ASN A 342 -12.71 15.49 -11.16
CA ASN A 342 -12.27 16.67 -11.90
C ASN A 342 -13.10 17.93 -11.63
N ASP A 343 -14.37 17.78 -11.25
CA ASP A 343 -15.23 18.93 -10.94
C ASP A 343 -14.79 19.63 -9.62
N HIS A 344 -14.02 18.95 -8.77
CA HIS A 344 -13.59 19.47 -7.48
C HIS A 344 -12.06 19.50 -7.29
N PHE A 345 -11.31 18.57 -7.86
CA PHE A 345 -9.90 18.36 -7.56
C PHE A 345 -9.05 18.44 -8.82
N GLU A 346 -7.83 18.97 -8.67
CA GLU A 346 -6.83 18.86 -9.73
C GLU A 346 -6.31 17.43 -9.84
N THR A 347 -5.72 17.09 -10.99
CA THR A 347 -5.18 15.74 -11.22
C THR A 347 -4.16 15.33 -10.16
N CYS A 348 -3.27 16.23 -9.73
CA CYS A 348 -2.31 15.93 -8.66
C CYS A 348 -3.00 15.55 -7.34
N GLN A 349 -4.12 16.20 -7.00
CA GLN A 349 -4.91 15.90 -5.81
C GLN A 349 -5.60 14.54 -5.91
N LEU A 350 -6.08 14.15 -7.10
CA LEU A 350 -6.66 12.82 -7.34
C LEU A 350 -5.60 11.70 -7.24
N LEU A 351 -4.37 11.97 -7.69
CA LEU A 351 -3.24 11.06 -7.52
C LEU A 351 -2.85 10.94 -6.04
N ASP A 352 -2.77 12.05 -5.31
CA ASP A 352 -2.45 12.04 -3.87
C ASP A 352 -3.51 11.33 -3.03
N LEU A 353 -4.79 11.54 -3.32
CA LEU A 353 -5.91 10.81 -2.73
C LEU A 353 -5.75 9.30 -2.93
N THR A 354 -5.44 8.87 -4.16
CA THR A 354 -5.25 7.45 -4.51
C THR A 354 -4.01 6.87 -3.83
N LEU A 355 -2.92 7.64 -3.78
CA LEU A 355 -1.68 7.27 -3.10
C LEU A 355 -1.90 7.10 -1.59
N ALA A 356 -2.54 8.08 -0.94
CA ALA A 356 -2.78 8.07 0.50
C ALA A 356 -3.68 6.89 0.91
N ALA A 357 -4.74 6.61 0.15
CA ALA A 357 -5.60 5.46 0.37
C ALA A 357 -4.83 4.14 0.30
N GLY A 358 -4.03 3.93 -0.75
CA GLY A 358 -3.23 2.71 -0.90
C GLY A 358 -2.10 2.57 0.14
N PHE A 359 -1.39 3.67 0.43
CA PHE A 359 -0.26 3.68 1.37
C PHE A 359 -0.70 3.41 2.81
N TYR A 360 -1.83 3.96 3.25
CA TYR A 360 -2.35 3.67 4.58
C TYR A 360 -2.89 2.26 4.74
N GLY A 361 -3.19 1.59 3.62
CA GLY A 361 -3.36 0.15 3.61
C GLY A 361 -2.09 -0.63 3.90
N LEU A 362 -0.92 -0.19 3.40
CA LEU A 362 0.36 -0.78 3.79
C LEU A 362 0.60 -0.66 5.29
N ILE A 363 0.39 0.52 5.86
CA ILE A 363 0.55 0.75 7.29
C ILE A 363 -0.45 -0.11 8.08
N SER A 364 -1.70 -0.19 7.63
CA SER A 364 -2.72 -1.06 8.25
C SER A 364 -2.32 -2.53 8.22
N PHE A 365 -1.88 -3.04 7.07
CA PHE A 365 -1.47 -4.45 6.92
C PHE A 365 -0.30 -4.80 7.83
N VAL A 366 0.74 -3.96 7.86
CA VAL A 366 1.92 -4.18 8.71
C VAL A 366 1.52 -4.24 10.18
N LEU A 367 0.75 -3.25 10.65
CA LEU A 367 0.42 -3.12 12.07
C LEU A 367 -0.60 -4.16 12.52
N SER A 368 -1.57 -4.52 11.66
CA SER A 368 -2.52 -5.60 11.92
C SER A 368 -1.84 -6.96 11.95
N ALA A 369 -0.98 -7.28 10.97
CA ALA A 369 -0.25 -8.54 10.93
C ALA A 369 0.75 -8.69 12.09
N ALA A 370 1.48 -7.61 12.44
CA ALA A 370 2.38 -7.56 13.59
C ALA A 370 1.63 -7.57 14.93
N ARG A 371 0.34 -7.21 14.94
CA ARG A 371 -0.47 -6.93 16.13
C ARG A 371 0.18 -5.89 17.03
N THR A 372 0.56 -4.78 16.43
CA THR A 372 1.16 -3.65 17.14
C THR A 372 0.19 -3.13 18.21
N LYS A 373 0.66 -3.10 19.46
CA LYS A 373 -0.11 -2.54 20.57
C LYS A 373 -0.32 -1.04 20.35
N LEU A 374 -1.52 -0.57 20.67
CA LEU A 374 -1.85 0.85 20.78
C LEU A 374 -1.04 1.53 21.88
N GLU A 375 -0.90 2.85 21.87
CA GLU A 375 -0.19 3.54 22.96
C GLU A 375 -0.90 3.40 24.31
N ASP A 376 -0.16 3.52 25.42
CA ASP A 376 -0.76 3.40 26.75
C ASP A 376 -1.80 4.49 27.00
N GLY A 377 -2.94 4.10 27.57
CA GLY A 377 -4.08 4.99 27.81
C GLY A 377 -5.00 5.19 26.60
N GLU A 378 -4.68 4.63 25.43
CA GLU A 378 -5.62 4.61 24.30
C GLU A 378 -6.64 3.47 24.48
N ALA A 379 -7.92 3.82 24.68
CA ALA A 379 -9.01 2.86 24.88
C ALA A 379 -9.25 2.01 23.63
N THR A 380 -9.23 0.66 23.69
CA THR A 380 -9.40 -0.29 22.56
C THR A 380 -10.62 0.00 21.65
N LEU A 381 -10.57 -0.40 20.36
CA LEU A 381 -11.70 -0.10 19.45
C LEU A 381 -12.90 -0.90 19.95
N PRO A 382 -14.12 -0.34 19.90
CA PRO A 382 -15.31 -1.14 20.03
C PRO A 382 -15.18 -2.34 19.06
N PRO A 383 -15.35 -3.60 19.52
CA PRO A 383 -15.11 -4.78 18.69
C PRO A 383 -15.89 -4.75 17.36
N ASN A 384 -17.03 -4.07 17.34
CA ASN A 384 -17.89 -3.90 16.17
C ASN A 384 -17.35 -2.94 15.10
N LEU A 385 -16.37 -2.10 15.40
CA LEU A 385 -15.69 -1.27 14.39
C LEU A 385 -14.58 -2.04 13.64
N LEU A 386 -14.16 -3.20 14.16
CA LEU A 386 -13.24 -4.10 13.47
C LEU A 386 -13.99 -5.17 12.66
N TRP A 387 -15.25 -5.46 13.02
CA TRP A 387 -16.10 -6.50 12.44
C TRP A 387 -17.55 -5.99 12.40
N SER A 388 -18.00 -5.43 11.28
CA SER A 388 -19.41 -5.59 10.90
C SER A 388 -19.51 -6.81 9.98
N GLN A 389 -20.47 -7.69 10.26
CA GLN A 389 -20.68 -8.95 9.53
C GLN A 389 -21.43 -8.70 8.23
#